data_AF-A0A6N1DUS2-F1
#
_entry.id   AF-A0A6N1DUS2-F1
#
_cell.length_a   1.000
_cell.length_b   1.000
_cell.length_c   1.000
_cell.angle_alpha   90.00
_cell.angle_beta   90.00
_cell.angle_gamma   90.00
#
_symmetry.space_group_name_H-M   'P 1'
#
loop_
_entity.id
_entity.type
_entity.pdbx_description
1 polymer ?
#
loop_
_entity_poly.entity_id
_entity_poly.type
_entity_poly.pdbx_seq_one_letter_code
_entity_poly.pdbx_strand_id
1 'polypeptide(L)' 'MLVECAAPAGAEPEPTRFQLGARSVEVEEVLDRWLARDHRYFKLRGKDAAIYLIRHDVPSGHWELTQFLSTTAH' A
#
# COMPACT_ATOMS: atom_id res chain seq x y z
N MET A 1 -6.37 -4.55 7.08
CA MET A 1 -6.82 -3.20 6.67
C MET A 1 -7.54 -3.28 5.33
N LEU A 2 -8.40 -2.32 5.00
CA LEU A 2 -9.01 -2.24 3.68
C LEU A 2 -8.04 -1.57 2.69
N VAL A 3 -7.90 -2.17 1.50
CA VAL A 3 -7.06 -1.67 0.42
C VAL A 3 -7.86 -1.73 -0.88
N GLU A 4 -7.92 -0.61 -1.57
CA GLU A 4 -8.42 -0.52 -2.94
C GLU A 4 -7.25 -0.70 -3.89
N CYS A 5 -7.43 -1.52 -4.92
CA CYS A 5 -6.43 -1.74 -5.95
C CYS A 5 -6.99 -1.42 -7.33
N ALA A 6 -6.14 -0.93 -8.22
CA ALA A 6 -6.47 -0.76 -9.63
C ALA A 6 -5.31 -1.25 -10.51
N ALA A 7 -5.63 -1.70 -11.71
CA ALA A 7 -4.66 -2.04 -12.74
C ALA A 7 -5.13 -1.51 -14.09
N PRO A 8 -4.25 -0.94 -14.92
CA PRO A 8 -4.53 -0.84 -16.34
C PRO A 8 -4.63 -2.25 -16.96
N ALA A 9 -5.31 -2.36 -18.10
CA ALA A 9 -5.56 -3.64 -18.75
C ALA A 9 -4.26 -4.41 -19.02
N GLY A 10 -4.16 -5.63 -18.49
CA GLY A 10 -2.99 -6.51 -18.64
C GLY A 10 -1.85 -6.27 -17.65
N ALA A 11 -1.99 -5.36 -16.68
CA ALA A 11 -1.03 -5.17 -15.60
C ALA A 11 -1.51 -5.80 -14.29
N GLU A 12 -0.57 -6.00 -13.36
CA GLU A 12 -0.90 -6.45 -12.00
C GLU A 12 -1.55 -5.30 -11.21
N PRO A 13 -2.63 -5.56 -10.45
CA PRO A 13 -3.27 -4.53 -9.63
C PRO A 13 -2.36 -4.02 -8.52
N GLU A 14 -2.38 -2.70 -8.34
CA GLU A 14 -1.60 -1.97 -7.35
C GLU A 14 -2.49 -1.20 -6.38
N PRO A 15 -2.06 -1.00 -5.12
CA PRO A 15 -2.80 -0.19 -4.16
C PRO A 15 -2.98 1.25 -4.65
N THR A 16 -4.22 1.74 -4.63
CA THR A 16 -4.56 3.14 -4.94
C THR A 16 -5.04 3.91 -3.72
N ARG A 17 -5.60 3.19 -2.73
CA ARG A 17 -6.05 3.75 -1.45
C ARG A 17 -6.04 2.68 -0.38
N PHE A 18 -5.78 3.04 0.87
CA PHE A 18 -5.95 2.13 2.01
C PHE A 18 -6.45 2.86 3.26
N GLN A 19 -6.99 2.09 4.20
CA GLN A 19 -7.48 2.59 5.48
C GLN A 19 -6.51 2.26 6.62
N LEU A 20 -6.15 3.28 7.41
CA LEU A 20 -5.42 3.14 8.68
C LEU A 20 -6.31 3.62 9.82
N GLY A 21 -6.98 2.69 10.49
CA GLY A 21 -8.03 3.04 11.47
C GLY A 21 -9.15 3.83 10.79
N ALA A 22 -9.43 5.03 11.30
CA ALA A 22 -10.42 5.94 10.72
C ALA A 22 -9.88 6.78 9.54
N ARG A 23 -8.58 6.71 9.26
CA ARG A 23 -7.93 7.53 8.23
C ARG A 23 -7.93 6.81 6.88
N SER A 24 -8.30 7.53 5.82
CA SER A 24 -8.07 7.09 4.44
C SER A 24 -6.80 7.75 3.91
N VAL A 25 -5.91 6.95 3.29
CA VAL A 25 -4.69 7.43 2.63
C VAL A 25 -4.81 7.11 1.14
N GLU A 26 -4.78 8.16 0.31
CA GLU A 26 -4.63 8.02 -1.14
C GLU A 26 -3.17 7.78 -1.48
N VAL A 27 -2.90 6.79 -2.32
CA VAL A 27 -1.57 6.53 -2.85
C VAL A 27 -1.27 7.56 -3.92
N GLU A 28 -0.18 8.30 -3.73
CA GLU A 28 0.39 9.21 -4.72
C GLU A 28 1.29 8.44 -5.70
N GLU A 29 2.15 7.57 -5.18
CA GLU A 29 3.10 6.80 -5.98
C GLU A 29 3.41 5.44 -5.34
N VAL A 30 3.51 4.39 -6.16
CA VAL A 30 4.07 3.10 -5.77
C VAL A 30 5.58 3.14 -6.02
N LEU A 31 6.36 3.25 -4.93
CA LEU A 31 7.82 3.41 -4.96
C LEU A 31 8.56 2.11 -5.24
N ASP A 32 8.05 1.00 -4.72
CA ASP A 32 8.67 -0.32 -4.91
C ASP A 32 7.63 -1.43 -4.72
N ARG A 33 7.87 -2.57 -5.35
CA ARG A 33 7.01 -3.75 -5.31
C ARG A 33 7.84 -5.02 -5.22
N TRP A 34 7.51 -5.87 -4.25
CA TRP A 34 8.06 -7.21 -4.15
C TRP A 34 6.91 -8.20 -4.24
N LEU A 35 6.82 -8.88 -5.39
CA LEU A 35 5.71 -9.75 -5.73
C LEU A 35 6.14 -11.21 -5.64
N ALA A 36 5.89 -11.84 -4.49
CA ALA A 36 5.98 -13.30 -4.36
C ALA A 36 4.57 -13.92 -4.43
N ARG A 37 4.55 -15.26 -4.49
CA ARG A 37 3.31 -16.05 -4.63
C ARG A 37 2.35 -15.82 -3.46
N ASP A 38 2.89 -15.90 -2.24
CA ASP A 38 2.07 -15.95 -1.02
C ASP A 38 2.09 -14.62 -0.26
N HIS A 39 3.13 -13.79 -0.48
CA HIS A 39 3.24 -12.48 0.14
C HIS A 39 3.68 -11.44 -0.88
N ARG A 40 2.98 -10.31 -0.90
CA ARG A 40 3.33 -9.16 -1.74
C ARG A 40 3.56 -7.96 -0.85
N TYR A 41 4.62 -7.20 -1.14
CA TYR A 41 4.93 -5.98 -0.42
C TYR A 41 4.91 -4.79 -1.37
N PHE A 42 4.36 -3.68 -0.90
CA PHE A 42 4.31 -2.43 -1.63
C PHE A 42 4.86 -1.31 -0.76
N LYS A 43 5.88 -0.61 -1.26
CA LYS A 43 6.35 0.64 -0.69
C LYS A 43 5.61 1.78 -1.39
N LEU A 44 4.91 2.60 -0.63
CA LEU A 44 3.97 3.59 -1.13
C LEU A 44 4.34 4.98 -0.61
N ARG A 45 4.19 6.00 -1.45
CA ARG A 45 4.04 7.39 -0.99
C ARG A 45 2.55 7.72 -0.95
N GLY A 46 2.07 8.16 0.21
CA GLY A 46 0.73 8.70 0.33
C GLY A 46 0.69 10.18 -0.07
N LYS A 47 -0.49 10.69 -0.44
CA LYS A 47 -0.69 12.14 -0.69
C LYS A 47 -0.43 13.04 0.52
N ASP A 48 -0.27 12.44 1.69
CA ASP A 48 0.16 13.11 2.93
C ASP A 48 1.69 13.19 3.07
N ALA A 49 2.43 12.92 1.98
CA ALA A 49 3.89 12.85 1.91
C ALA A 49 4.55 11.76 2.76
N ALA A 50 3.77 10.95 3.50
CA ALA A 50 4.31 9.86 4.29
C ALA A 50 4.62 8.62 3.43
N ILE A 51 5.57 7.82 3.89
CA ILE A 51 5.95 6.55 3.27
C ILE A 51 5.37 5.39 4.07
N TYR A 52 4.80 4.42 3.36
CA TYR A 52 4.17 3.24 3.91
C TYR A 52 4.78 1.99 3.29
N LEU A 53 4.99 0.95 4.10
CA LEU A 53 5.24 -0.41 3.61
C LEU A 53 4.06 -1.28 4.03
N ILE A 54 3.34 -1.83 3.06
CA ILE A 54 2.19 -2.69 3.31
C ILE A 54 2.42 -4.09 2.76
N ARG A 55 1.95 -5.10 3.49
CA ARG A 55 2.01 -6.51 3.08
C ARG A 55 0.60 -7.01 2.76
N HIS A 56 0.48 -7.68 1.62
CA HIS A 56 -0.67 -8.50 1.26
C HIS A 56 -0.30 -9.97 1.45
N ASP A 57 -0.96 -10.63 2.38
CA ASP A 57 -1.00 -12.08 2.49
C ASP A 57 -2.01 -12.62 1.47
N VAL A 58 -1.50 -13.14 0.35
CA VAL A 58 -2.34 -13.56 -0.78
C VAL A 58 -3.28 -14.72 -0.41
N PRO A 59 -2.85 -15.75 0.36
CA PRO A 59 -3.74 -16.85 0.74
C PRO A 59 -4.95 -16.41 1.58
N SER A 60 -4.77 -15.50 2.53
CA SER A 60 -5.86 -15.01 3.38
C SER A 60 -6.56 -13.78 2.83
N GLY A 61 -5.96 -13.09 1.86
CA GLY A 61 -6.43 -11.79 1.37
C GLY A 61 -6.20 -10.64 2.36
N HIS A 62 -5.44 -10.88 3.44
CA HIS A 62 -5.25 -9.89 4.49
C HIS A 62 -4.17 -8.88 4.11
N TRP A 63 -4.47 -7.62 4.40
CA TRP A 63 -3.53 -6.53 4.28
C TRP A 63 -3.13 -5.99 5.65
N GLU A 64 -1.85 -5.70 5.80
CA GLU A 64 -1.28 -5.13 7.02
C GLU A 64 -0.26 -4.02 6.71
N LEU A 65 -0.19 -3.03 7.60
CA LEU A 65 0.87 -2.04 7.61
C LEU A 65 2.07 -2.63 8.36
N THR A 66 3.23 -2.68 7.70
CA THR A 66 4.47 -3.23 8.29
C THR A 66 5.45 -2.12 8.68
N GLN A 67 5.49 -1.00 7.95
CA GLN A 67 6.29 0.17 8.32
C GLN A 67 5.59 1.48 7.92
N PHE A 68 5.84 2.53 8.70
CA PHE A 68 5.33 3.88 8.46
C PHE A 68 6.40 4.91 8.79
N LEU A 69 6.60 5.87 7.89
CA LEU A 69 7.49 7.00 8.08
C LEU A 69 6.76 8.27 7.67
N SER A 70 6.43 9.12 8.65
CA SER A 70 5.89 10.45 8.39
C SER A 70 7.01 11.46 8.18
N THR A 71 6.85 12.33 7.20
CA THR A 71 7.68 13.54 7.09
C THR A 71 7.04 14.61 7.98
N THR A 72 7.45 14.68 9.25
CA THR A 72 7.06 15.81 10.09
C THR A 72 7.93 17.00 9.71
N ALA A 73 7.35 18.00 9.03
CA ALA A 73 7.97 19.31 8.97
C ALA A 73 7.84 19.93 10.37
N HIS A 74 8.98 20.16 11.02
CA HIS A 74 9.08 20.98 12.23
C HIS A 74 8.96 22.46 11.90
#